data_AF-A0A9D5LMB8-F1
#
_entry.id   AF-A0A9D5LMB8-F1
#
_cell.length_a   1.000
_cell.length_b   1.000
_cell.length_c   1.000
_cell.angle_alpha   90.00
_cell.angle_beta   90.00
_cell.angle_gamma   90.00
#
_symmetry.space_group_name_H-M   'P 1'
#
loop_
_entity.id
_entity.type
_entity.pdbx_description
1 polymer ?
#
loop_
_entity_poly.entity_id
_entity_poly.type
_entity_poly.pdbx_seq_one_letter_code
_entity_poly.pdbx_strand_id
1 'polypeptide(L)'
;MQTFIDSTFGDFLTLRGGLASWQKGGRGATSLAVEPTYYGMICVFLIILNYLNFRNYKYYKWLNILLLMQLVFSKSTMVSIFLAIAFVTYFVCKGLSSRKGIYYIIYGVIAVIAGNYLIKNYILNIESDSRIFTILHTIYNKPSQFLFVDYSVNNRFMHAFFPIKGFFDDFGMPHGLAHFNTYLMEVKRDPEWGYLLAYDVAKEYRINCAIPLVLFELGIAGLPVIYILFKTLYGLSKRGYNGLLCGVILFFMMLNNMPFSQAILPFIYGNLIYLYRVNGRPYKPN
;
A
#
# COMPACT_ATOMS: atom_id res chain seq x y z
N MET A 1 -6.21 -8.48 17.17
CA MET A 1 -5.34 -9.61 17.57
C MET A 1 -4.04 -9.16 18.22
N GLN A 2 -3.28 -8.25 17.63
CA GLN A 2 -1.93 -7.87 18.10
C GLN A 2 -1.82 -7.21 19.49
N THR A 3 -2.92 -6.75 20.10
CA THR A 3 -2.94 -6.22 21.48
C THR A 3 -3.60 -7.15 22.50
N PHE A 4 -4.23 -8.25 22.04
CA PHE A 4 -4.88 -9.24 22.93
C PHE A 4 -3.94 -10.37 23.33
N ILE A 5 -2.86 -10.52 22.57
CA ILE A 5 -1.79 -11.46 22.81
C ILE A 5 -0.58 -10.62 23.22
N ASP A 6 0.12 -11.04 24.26
CA ASP A 6 1.32 -10.36 24.72
C ASP A 6 2.31 -10.19 23.56
N SER A 7 2.93 -9.01 23.46
CA SER A 7 3.97 -8.71 22.47
C SER A 7 5.15 -9.69 22.49
N THR A 8 5.33 -10.41 23.60
CA THR A 8 6.36 -11.43 23.82
C THR A 8 5.93 -12.86 23.48
N PHE A 9 4.67 -13.05 23.10
CA PHE A 9 4.12 -14.37 22.80
C PHE A 9 4.90 -15.03 21.65
N GLY A 10 5.48 -16.20 21.91
CA GLY A 10 6.24 -16.96 20.92
C GLY A 10 7.64 -16.41 20.61
N ASP A 11 8.12 -15.39 21.33
CA ASP A 11 9.47 -14.83 21.14
C ASP A 11 10.55 -15.90 21.30
N PHE A 12 10.36 -16.85 22.21
CA PHE A 12 11.28 -17.97 22.47
C PHE A 12 11.49 -18.91 21.28
N LEU A 13 10.55 -18.92 20.31
CA LEU A 13 10.67 -19.70 19.07
C LEU A 13 11.52 -18.97 18.02
N THR A 14 11.79 -17.68 18.22
CA THR A 14 12.55 -16.86 17.29
C THR A 14 13.91 -16.50 17.88
N LEU A 15 14.99 -16.80 17.15
CA LEU A 15 16.38 -16.45 17.52
C LEU A 15 16.61 -14.94 17.77
N ARG A 16 15.64 -14.07 17.44
CA ARG A 16 15.71 -12.61 17.52
C ARG A 16 14.70 -11.98 18.48
N GLY A 17 13.87 -12.77 19.16
CA GLY A 17 12.76 -12.28 20.00
C GLY A 17 13.18 -11.50 21.26
N GLY A 18 14.43 -11.64 21.71
CA GLY A 18 14.92 -11.05 22.96
C GLY A 18 15.36 -9.57 22.92
N LEU A 19 15.28 -8.87 21.78
CA LEU A 19 15.70 -7.47 21.68
C LEU A 19 14.55 -6.53 22.09
N ALA A 20 14.47 -6.27 23.40
CA ALA A 20 13.48 -5.42 24.07
C ALA A 20 13.27 -4.00 23.48
N SER A 21 14.16 -3.54 22.60
CA SER A 21 14.08 -2.24 21.92
C SER A 21 13.04 -2.20 20.79
N TRP A 22 12.61 -3.34 20.22
CA TRP A 22 11.63 -3.38 19.12
C TRP A 22 10.16 -3.43 19.59
N GLN A 23 9.93 -3.67 20.88
CA GLN A 23 8.61 -3.91 21.48
C GLN A 23 7.94 -2.65 22.08
N LYS A 24 8.69 -1.57 22.34
CA LYS A 24 8.12 -0.32 22.86
C LYS A 24 7.48 0.49 21.73
N GLY A 25 6.14 0.62 21.74
CA GLY A 25 5.41 1.53 20.84
C GLY A 25 4.14 0.97 20.18
N GLY A 26 3.53 -0.10 20.70
CA GLY A 26 2.28 -0.65 20.13
C GLY A 26 2.48 -1.48 18.85
N ARG A 27 3.64 -2.12 18.71
CA ARG A 27 3.94 -3.09 17.65
C ARG A 27 3.35 -4.47 17.99
N GLY A 28 3.09 -5.29 16.99
CA GLY A 28 2.46 -6.60 17.16
C GLY A 28 3.41 -7.67 17.72
N ALA A 29 2.85 -8.82 18.10
CA ALA A 29 3.63 -9.96 18.62
C ALA A 29 4.69 -10.43 17.61
N THR A 30 5.92 -10.62 18.09
CA THR A 30 7.06 -10.83 17.19
C THR A 30 7.01 -12.16 16.43
N SER A 31 6.33 -13.16 17.01
CA SER A 31 6.13 -14.49 16.44
C SER A 31 5.08 -14.57 15.32
N LEU A 32 4.24 -13.54 15.14
CA LEU A 32 3.16 -13.53 14.13
C LEU A 32 3.40 -12.49 13.04
N ALA A 33 3.36 -11.22 13.42
CA ALA A 33 3.64 -10.09 12.55
C ALA A 33 3.97 -8.91 13.46
N VAL A 34 5.25 -8.53 13.49
CA VAL A 34 5.73 -7.39 14.29
C VAL A 34 5.08 -6.09 13.81
N GLU A 35 4.81 -5.98 12.51
CA GLU A 35 4.24 -4.77 11.90
C GLU A 35 2.75 -4.92 11.56
N PRO A 36 1.87 -4.10 12.16
CA PRO A 36 0.44 -4.08 11.84
C PRO A 36 0.17 -3.82 10.35
N THR A 37 0.98 -2.98 9.69
CA THR A 37 0.84 -2.69 8.25
C THR A 37 1.04 -3.91 7.39
N TYR A 38 2.06 -4.73 7.66
CA TYR A 38 2.32 -5.94 6.91
C TYR A 38 1.12 -6.87 6.90
N TYR A 39 0.56 -7.14 8.09
CA TYR A 39 -0.64 -7.97 8.23
C TYR A 39 -1.84 -7.38 7.46
N GLY A 40 -2.08 -6.08 7.59
CA GLY A 40 -3.17 -5.40 6.87
C GLY A 40 -3.02 -5.51 5.34
N MET A 41 -1.81 -5.40 4.80
CA MET A 41 -1.56 -5.57 3.36
C MET A 41 -1.85 -7.00 2.90
N ILE A 42 -1.43 -8.02 3.68
CA ILE A 42 -1.76 -9.42 3.39
C ILE A 42 -3.28 -9.62 3.30
N CYS A 43 -4.05 -9.06 4.25
CA CYS A 43 -5.52 -9.12 4.19
C CYS A 43 -6.07 -8.50 2.89
N VAL A 44 -5.55 -7.33 2.47
CA VAL A 44 -5.94 -6.70 1.19
C VAL A 44 -5.63 -7.60 0.00
N PHE A 45 -4.44 -8.18 -0.07
CA PHE A 45 -4.07 -9.09 -1.15
C PHE A 45 -4.94 -10.34 -1.18
N LEU A 46 -5.26 -10.92 -0.03
CA LEU A 46 -6.17 -12.06 0.07
C LEU A 46 -7.59 -11.68 -0.38
N ILE A 47 -8.08 -10.48 -0.07
CA ILE A 47 -9.37 -9.98 -0.58
C ILE A 47 -9.34 -9.92 -2.11
N ILE A 48 -8.26 -9.41 -2.71
CA ILE A 48 -8.10 -9.33 -4.16
C ILE A 48 -8.06 -10.73 -4.78
N LEU A 49 -7.28 -11.64 -4.22
CA LEU A 49 -7.19 -13.02 -4.70
C LEU A 49 -8.54 -13.76 -4.59
N ASN A 50 -9.27 -13.56 -3.48
CA ASN A 50 -10.60 -14.10 -3.29
C ASN A 50 -11.59 -13.57 -4.33
N TYR A 51 -11.53 -12.26 -4.62
CA TYR A 51 -12.34 -11.64 -5.67
C TYR A 51 -12.02 -12.16 -7.07
N LEU A 52 -10.75 -12.33 -7.40
CA LEU A 52 -10.34 -12.74 -8.74
C LEU A 52 -10.66 -14.22 -9.02
N ASN A 53 -10.47 -15.10 -8.03
CA ASN A 53 -10.55 -16.56 -8.24
C ASN A 53 -11.87 -17.15 -7.78
N PHE A 54 -12.46 -16.64 -6.69
CA PHE A 54 -13.54 -17.32 -5.98
C PHE A 54 -14.86 -16.54 -5.94
N ARG A 55 -15.02 -15.46 -6.72
CA ARG A 55 -16.24 -14.62 -6.73
C ARG A 55 -17.56 -15.39 -6.83
N ASN A 56 -17.59 -16.51 -7.55
CA ASN A 56 -18.79 -17.30 -7.79
C ASN A 56 -19.00 -18.43 -6.76
N TYR A 57 -18.08 -18.60 -5.80
CA TYR A 57 -18.20 -19.65 -4.78
C TYR A 57 -19.13 -19.21 -3.64
N LYS A 58 -19.88 -20.18 -3.09
CA LYS A 58 -20.88 -19.95 -2.02
C LYS A 58 -20.32 -19.18 -0.81
N TYR A 59 -19.08 -19.47 -0.41
CA TYR A 59 -18.45 -18.90 0.79
C TYR A 59 -17.63 -17.63 0.54
N TYR A 60 -17.58 -17.14 -0.70
CA TYR A 60 -16.84 -15.93 -1.09
C TYR A 60 -17.12 -14.73 -0.19
N LYS A 61 -18.41 -14.46 0.06
CA LYS A 61 -18.84 -13.31 0.87
C LYS A 61 -18.40 -13.43 2.32
N TRP A 62 -18.51 -14.63 2.90
CA TRP A 62 -18.08 -14.92 4.27
C TRP A 62 -16.59 -14.71 4.44
N LEU A 63 -15.78 -15.24 3.52
CA LEU A 63 -14.32 -15.04 3.57
C LEU A 63 -13.95 -13.55 3.47
N ASN A 64 -14.61 -12.79 2.59
CA ASN A 64 -14.38 -11.35 2.48
C ASN A 64 -14.75 -10.59 3.76
N ILE A 65 -15.88 -10.92 4.38
CA ILE A 65 -16.29 -10.29 5.64
C ILE A 65 -15.25 -10.57 6.73
N LEU A 66 -14.77 -11.82 6.83
CA LEU A 66 -13.73 -12.18 7.79
C LEU A 66 -12.43 -11.41 7.55
N LEU A 67 -12.00 -11.28 6.28
CA LEU A 67 -10.80 -10.51 5.94
C LEU A 67 -10.96 -9.00 6.19
N LEU A 68 -12.14 -8.45 5.97
CA LEU A 68 -12.44 -7.05 6.31
C LEU A 68 -12.44 -6.81 7.82
N MET A 69 -13.01 -7.73 8.60
CA MET A 69 -12.92 -7.68 10.06
C MET A 69 -11.47 -7.74 10.52
N GLN A 70 -10.67 -8.66 9.98
CA GLN A 70 -9.23 -8.77 10.27
C GLN A 70 -8.46 -7.49 9.93
N LEU A 71 -8.79 -6.83 8.82
CA LEU A 71 -8.20 -5.56 8.43
C LEU A 71 -8.53 -4.43 9.43
N VAL A 72 -9.74 -4.38 9.97
CA VAL A 72 -10.08 -3.44 11.06
C VAL A 72 -9.27 -3.77 12.33
N PHE A 73 -9.14 -5.06 12.66
CA PHE A 73 -8.35 -5.51 13.82
C PHE A 73 -6.84 -5.33 13.68
N SER A 74 -6.34 -5.12 12.45
CA SER A 74 -4.94 -4.77 12.17
C SER A 74 -4.58 -3.39 12.74
N LYS A 75 -5.53 -2.45 12.88
CA LYS A 75 -5.27 -1.06 13.33
C LYS A 75 -4.15 -0.35 12.56
N SER A 76 -3.87 -0.75 11.33
CA SER A 76 -2.84 -0.13 10.49
C SER A 76 -3.35 1.17 9.87
N THR A 77 -2.94 2.32 10.41
CA THR A 77 -3.26 3.64 9.86
C THR A 77 -2.88 3.76 8.38
N MET A 78 -1.74 3.18 8.03
CA MET A 78 -1.15 3.29 6.69
C MET A 78 -1.91 2.50 5.64
N VAL A 79 -2.37 1.29 5.96
CA VAL A 79 -3.20 0.51 5.02
C VAL A 79 -4.52 1.24 4.79
N SER A 80 -5.10 1.81 5.84
CA SER A 80 -6.33 2.61 5.73
C SER A 80 -6.13 3.87 4.87
N ILE A 81 -5.04 4.62 5.04
CA ILE A 81 -4.73 5.80 4.22
C ILE A 81 -4.56 5.40 2.74
N PHE A 82 -3.75 4.38 2.46
CA PHE A 82 -3.51 3.94 1.08
C PHE A 82 -4.77 3.37 0.43
N LEU A 83 -5.63 2.66 1.18
CA LEU A 83 -6.95 2.24 0.69
C LEU A 83 -7.85 3.45 0.41
N ALA A 84 -7.89 4.45 1.30
CA ALA A 84 -8.67 5.66 1.09
C ALA A 84 -8.24 6.40 -0.18
N ILE A 85 -6.92 6.59 -0.36
CA ILE A 85 -6.37 7.18 -1.59
C ILE A 85 -6.75 6.31 -2.80
N ALA A 86 -6.61 4.99 -2.72
CA ALA A 86 -6.99 4.09 -3.81
C ALA A 86 -8.47 4.19 -4.20
N PHE A 87 -9.38 4.30 -3.23
CA PHE A 87 -10.80 4.50 -3.49
C PHE A 87 -11.07 5.86 -4.13
N VAL A 88 -10.46 6.93 -3.63
CA VAL A 88 -10.58 8.27 -4.22
C VAL A 88 -10.10 8.26 -5.66
N THR A 89 -8.91 7.72 -5.93
CA THR A 89 -8.36 7.57 -7.28
C THR A 89 -9.29 6.75 -8.17
N TYR A 90 -9.84 5.64 -7.67
CA TYR A 90 -10.80 4.83 -8.42
C TYR A 90 -12.06 5.63 -8.81
N PHE A 91 -12.66 6.37 -7.87
CA PHE A 91 -13.83 7.19 -8.15
C PHE A 91 -13.52 8.32 -9.13
N VAL A 92 -12.35 8.97 -9.02
CA VAL A 92 -11.89 9.98 -9.98
C VAL A 92 -11.72 9.36 -11.37
N CYS A 93 -11.03 8.23 -11.50
CA CYS A 93 -10.85 7.55 -12.79
C CYS A 93 -12.19 7.13 -13.42
N LYS A 94 -13.13 6.61 -12.62
CA LYS A 94 -14.49 6.29 -13.07
C LYS A 94 -15.30 7.52 -13.45
N GLY A 95 -15.12 8.62 -12.71
CA GLY A 95 -15.71 9.92 -12.98
C GLY A 95 -15.27 10.48 -14.33
N LEU A 96 -13.98 10.40 -14.64
CA LEU A 96 -13.43 10.90 -15.90
C LEU A 96 -13.75 9.99 -17.10
N SER A 97 -13.90 8.68 -16.89
CA SER A 97 -14.08 7.71 -18.00
C SER A 97 -15.55 7.39 -18.34
N SER A 98 -16.52 7.74 -17.49
CA SER A 98 -17.92 7.32 -17.65
C SER A 98 -18.83 8.46 -18.11
N ARG A 99 -19.81 8.15 -18.98
CA ARG A 99 -20.92 9.09 -19.32
C ARG A 99 -21.75 9.51 -18.09
N LYS A 100 -21.80 8.66 -17.06
CA LYS A 100 -22.42 8.96 -15.75
C LYS A 100 -21.38 9.47 -14.74
N GLY A 101 -20.23 9.92 -15.23
CA GLY A 101 -19.07 10.31 -14.45
C GLY A 101 -19.35 11.37 -13.39
N ILE A 102 -20.25 12.30 -13.73
CA ILE A 102 -20.65 13.38 -12.83
C ILE A 102 -21.26 12.86 -11.51
N TYR A 103 -21.99 11.74 -11.53
CA TYR A 103 -22.54 11.16 -10.30
C TYR A 103 -21.44 10.62 -9.38
N TYR A 104 -20.38 10.02 -9.93
CA TYR A 104 -19.24 9.55 -9.14
C TYR A 104 -18.46 10.70 -8.51
N ILE A 105 -18.33 11.82 -9.25
CA ILE A 105 -17.70 13.04 -8.73
C ILE A 105 -18.57 13.62 -7.61
N ILE A 106 -19.90 13.72 -7.80
CA ILE A 106 -20.84 14.19 -6.79
C ILE A 106 -20.78 13.32 -5.53
N TYR A 107 -20.82 11.99 -5.66
CA TYR A 107 -20.67 11.10 -4.51
C TYR A 107 -19.31 11.26 -3.82
N GLY A 108 -18.24 11.49 -4.58
CA GLY A 108 -16.92 11.78 -4.02
C GLY A 108 -16.90 13.08 -3.21
N VAL A 109 -17.47 14.17 -3.75
CA VAL A 109 -17.57 15.46 -3.06
C VAL A 109 -18.41 15.34 -1.79
N ILE A 110 -19.56 14.67 -1.85
CA ILE A 110 -20.40 14.41 -0.68
C ILE A 110 -19.64 13.61 0.38
N ALA A 111 -18.88 12.58 -0.03
CA ALA A 111 -18.08 11.78 0.89
C ALA A 111 -16.97 12.60 1.56
N VAL A 112 -16.33 13.54 0.85
CA VAL A 112 -15.32 14.43 1.43
C VAL A 112 -15.95 15.40 2.43
N ILE A 113 -17.09 16.00 2.09
CA ILE A 113 -17.82 16.93 2.98
C ILE A 113 -18.27 16.17 4.24
N ALA A 114 -18.88 15.00 4.09
CA ALA A 114 -19.30 14.16 5.20
C ALA A 114 -18.11 13.72 6.06
N GLY A 115 -17.00 13.32 5.43
CA GLY A 115 -15.76 12.96 6.11
C GLY A 115 -15.18 14.12 6.92
N ASN A 116 -15.14 15.33 6.35
CA ASN A 116 -14.67 16.53 7.04
C ASN A 116 -15.55 16.86 8.25
N TYR A 117 -16.88 16.79 8.09
CA TYR A 117 -17.84 16.99 9.18
C TYR A 117 -17.63 15.97 10.31
N LEU A 118 -17.42 14.70 9.97
CA LEU A 118 -17.16 13.65 10.96
C LEU A 118 -15.83 13.86 11.69
N ILE A 119 -14.76 14.22 10.97
CA ILE A 119 -13.45 14.49 11.56
C ILE A 119 -13.56 15.66 12.54
N LYS A 120 -14.18 16.77 12.12
CA LYS A 120 -14.29 17.99 12.93
C LYS A 120 -15.09 17.79 14.21
N ASN A 121 -16.22 17.08 14.14
CA ASN A 121 -17.13 16.98 15.28
C ASN A 121 -16.86 15.80 16.21
N TYR A 122 -16.34 14.68 15.67
CA TYR A 122 -16.17 13.46 16.45
C TYR A 122 -14.71 13.10 16.68
N ILE A 123 -13.79 13.39 15.75
CA ILE A 123 -12.41 12.91 15.86
C ILE A 123 -11.51 13.91 16.60
N LEU A 124 -11.67 15.21 16.35
CA LEU A 124 -10.88 16.23 17.05
C LEU A 124 -11.29 16.42 18.52
N ASN A 125 -12.50 16.01 18.90
CA ASN A 125 -13.02 16.15 20.27
C ASN A 125 -12.79 14.92 21.16
N ILE A 126 -12.28 13.82 20.60
CA ILE A 126 -11.95 12.61 21.35
C ILE A 126 -10.45 12.65 21.64
N GLU A 127 -10.08 12.93 22.88
CA GLU A 127 -8.73 12.68 23.38
C GLU A 127 -8.55 11.15 23.45
N SER A 128 -7.86 10.58 22.47
CA SER A 128 -7.46 9.19 22.49
C SER A 128 -6.01 9.04 22.07
N ASP A 129 -5.27 8.19 22.79
CA ASP A 129 -3.85 7.86 22.54
C ASP A 129 -3.62 7.00 21.28
N SER A 130 -4.61 6.95 20.40
CA SER A 130 -4.58 6.16 19.18
C SER A 130 -3.76 6.89 18.11
N ARG A 131 -2.74 6.21 17.54
CA ARG A 131 -1.88 6.75 16.47
C ARG A 131 -2.66 7.29 15.26
N ILE A 132 -3.84 6.75 14.99
CA ILE A 132 -4.75 7.24 13.94
C ILE A 132 -5.22 8.68 14.26
N PHE A 133 -5.57 8.95 15.51
CA PHE A 133 -6.04 10.27 15.94
C PHE A 133 -4.91 11.30 15.90
N THR A 134 -3.71 10.94 16.37
CA THR A 134 -2.54 11.81 16.27
C THR A 134 -2.25 12.21 14.83
N ILE A 135 -2.27 11.23 13.90
CA ILE A 135 -2.03 11.49 12.48
C ILE A 135 -3.13 12.37 11.87
N LEU A 136 -4.41 12.08 12.13
CA LEU A 136 -5.52 12.87 11.61
C LEU A 136 -5.49 14.31 12.15
N HIS A 137 -5.18 14.48 13.44
CA HIS A 137 -5.05 15.78 14.07
C HIS A 137 -3.89 16.59 13.46
N THR A 138 -2.75 15.96 13.18
CA THR A 138 -1.62 16.65 12.54
C THR A 138 -1.91 17.01 11.09
N ILE A 139 -2.55 16.13 10.30
CA ILE A 139 -2.94 16.44 8.92
C ILE A 139 -3.89 17.62 8.87
N TYR A 140 -4.86 17.69 9.81
CA TYR A 140 -5.83 18.77 9.85
C TYR A 140 -5.21 20.11 10.24
N ASN A 141 -4.37 20.13 11.28
CA ASN A 141 -3.84 21.38 11.83
C ASN A 141 -2.57 21.89 11.12
N LYS A 142 -1.69 21.00 10.69
CA LYS A 142 -0.39 21.34 10.06
C LYS A 142 -0.02 20.31 8.98
N PRO A 143 -0.65 20.35 7.80
CA PRO A 143 -0.40 19.37 6.74
C PRO A 143 1.06 19.38 6.25
N SER A 144 1.73 20.53 6.27
CA SER A 144 3.15 20.66 5.89
C SER A 144 4.10 19.89 6.80
N GLN A 145 3.71 19.62 8.05
CA GLN A 145 4.53 18.88 9.00
C GLN A 145 4.30 17.38 8.96
N PHE A 146 3.29 16.90 8.22
CA PHE A 146 2.89 15.48 8.17
C PHE A 146 4.05 14.52 7.85
N LEU A 147 4.91 14.91 6.90
CA LEU A 147 6.07 14.12 6.49
C LEU A 147 7.18 14.04 7.54
N PHE A 148 7.12 14.88 8.57
CA PHE A 148 8.10 15.00 9.65
C PHE A 148 7.56 14.53 11.01
N VAL A 149 6.30 14.08 11.07
CA VAL A 149 5.63 13.68 12.34
C VAL A 149 6.24 12.42 12.92
N ASP A 150 6.61 11.46 12.06
CA ASP A 150 7.05 10.14 12.49
C ASP A 150 8.05 9.56 11.49
N TYR A 151 9.11 8.97 12.04
CA TYR A 151 10.10 8.18 11.31
C TYR A 151 9.45 7.22 10.33
N SER A 152 8.39 6.53 10.75
CA SER A 152 7.74 5.52 9.90
C SER A 152 7.03 6.12 8.68
N VAL A 153 6.49 7.34 8.80
CA VAL A 153 5.82 8.05 7.68
C VAL A 153 6.88 8.53 6.70
N ASN A 154 7.92 9.22 7.22
CA ASN A 154 9.01 9.73 6.40
C ASN A 154 9.75 8.61 5.67
N ASN A 155 10.06 7.50 6.35
CA ASN A 155 10.72 6.35 5.76
C ASN A 155 9.91 5.75 4.59
N ARG A 156 8.58 5.61 4.75
CA ARG A 156 7.70 5.10 3.69
C ARG A 156 7.60 6.08 2.52
N PHE A 157 7.51 7.38 2.80
CA PHE A 157 7.55 8.40 1.76
C PHE A 157 8.88 8.33 0.99
N MET A 158 10.00 8.23 1.69
CA MET A 158 11.33 8.15 1.10
C MET A 158 11.45 6.95 0.15
N HIS A 159 11.05 5.76 0.58
CA HIS A 159 11.09 4.55 -0.28
C HIS A 159 10.01 4.53 -1.38
N ALA A 160 8.97 5.36 -1.30
CA ALA A 160 7.95 5.45 -2.33
C ALA A 160 8.30 6.48 -3.40
N PHE A 161 8.74 7.67 -2.98
CA PHE A 161 8.90 8.84 -3.83
C PHE A 161 10.29 8.94 -4.46
N PHE A 162 11.36 8.85 -3.67
CA PHE A 162 12.71 9.09 -4.17
C PHE A 162 13.19 8.10 -5.23
N PRO A 163 12.83 6.80 -5.21
CA PRO A 163 13.20 5.90 -6.30
C PRO A 163 12.49 6.25 -7.62
N ILE A 164 11.25 6.76 -7.54
CA ILE A 164 10.52 7.25 -8.71
C ILE A 164 11.19 8.54 -9.22
N LYS A 165 11.60 9.44 -8.31
CA LYS A 165 12.37 10.63 -8.69
C LYS A 165 13.68 10.26 -9.38
N GLY A 166 14.44 9.30 -8.85
CA GLY A 166 15.71 8.86 -9.43
C GLY A 166 15.53 8.29 -10.83
N PHE A 167 14.46 7.50 -11.05
CA PHE A 167 14.08 7.07 -12.40
C PHE A 167 13.90 8.24 -13.37
N PHE A 168 13.34 9.37 -12.95
CA PHE A 168 13.18 10.54 -13.82
C PHE A 168 14.44 11.39 -13.93
N ASP A 169 15.22 11.54 -12.85
CA ASP A 169 16.48 12.30 -12.84
C ASP A 169 17.48 11.72 -13.85
N ASP A 170 17.56 10.38 -13.93
CA ASP A 170 18.46 9.67 -14.84
C ASP A 170 17.77 9.22 -16.15
N PHE A 171 16.68 9.88 -16.55
CA PHE A 171 15.95 9.61 -17.81
C PHE A 171 15.59 8.12 -18.03
N GLY A 172 15.35 7.39 -16.94
CA GLY A 172 14.97 5.99 -16.94
C GLY A 172 16.14 5.00 -17.02
N MET A 173 17.38 5.45 -16.83
CA MET A 173 18.52 4.54 -16.71
C MET A 173 18.48 3.72 -15.40
N PRO A 174 18.87 2.44 -15.44
CA PRO A 174 18.94 1.61 -14.24
C PRO A 174 20.07 2.08 -13.33
N HIS A 175 19.79 2.23 -12.04
CA HIS A 175 20.80 2.60 -11.04
C HIS A 175 21.55 1.37 -10.47
N GLY A 176 21.06 0.16 -10.77
CA GLY A 176 21.62 -1.08 -10.24
C GLY A 176 21.19 -1.39 -8.80
N LEU A 177 21.55 -2.60 -8.36
CA LEU A 177 21.17 -3.11 -7.04
C LEU A 177 21.98 -2.42 -5.94
N ALA A 178 21.34 -2.14 -4.81
CA ALA A 178 21.97 -1.61 -3.60
C ALA A 178 22.61 -0.20 -3.70
N HIS A 179 22.32 0.56 -4.77
CA HIS A 179 22.81 1.93 -4.95
C HIS A 179 21.87 3.01 -4.40
N PHE A 180 20.76 2.63 -3.75
CA PHE A 180 19.75 3.57 -3.28
C PHE A 180 20.27 4.58 -2.24
N ASN A 181 21.14 4.15 -1.33
CA ASN A 181 21.74 5.03 -0.33
C ASN A 181 22.63 6.12 -0.95
N THR A 182 23.31 5.81 -2.05
CA THR A 182 24.23 6.71 -2.75
C THR A 182 23.43 7.84 -3.37
N TYR A 183 22.37 7.48 -4.09
CA TYR A 183 21.41 8.44 -4.64
C TYR A 183 20.76 9.29 -3.52
N LEU A 184 20.32 8.69 -2.41
CA LEU A 184 19.76 9.46 -1.29
C LEU A 184 20.77 10.44 -0.66
N MET A 185 22.05 10.09 -0.60
CA MET A 185 23.10 10.99 -0.12
C MET A 185 23.31 12.19 -1.03
N GLU A 186 23.14 12.01 -2.34
CA GLU A 186 23.16 13.11 -3.32
C GLU A 186 21.94 14.01 -3.17
N VAL A 187 20.75 13.43 -3.12
CA VAL A 187 19.48 14.16 -2.89
C VAL A 187 19.49 14.91 -1.56
N LYS A 188 20.14 14.38 -0.52
CA LYS A 188 20.26 15.05 0.78
C LYS A 188 21.09 16.34 0.70
N ARG A 189 22.01 16.46 -0.25
CA ARG A 189 22.81 17.66 -0.49
C ARG A 189 22.07 18.70 -1.33
N ASP A 190 20.99 18.30 -2.00
CA ASP A 190 20.18 19.17 -2.82
C ASP A 190 19.35 20.13 -1.93
N PRO A 191 19.43 21.46 -2.12
CA PRO A 191 18.65 22.42 -1.35
C PRO A 191 17.14 22.31 -1.57
N GLU A 192 16.69 21.80 -2.71
CA GLU A 192 15.27 21.65 -3.02
C GLU A 192 14.66 20.41 -2.37
N TRP A 193 15.42 19.32 -2.26
CA TRP A 193 14.86 18.02 -1.86
C TRP A 193 15.39 17.50 -0.53
N GLY A 194 16.58 17.96 -0.11
CA GLY A 194 17.26 17.44 1.07
C GLY A 194 16.51 17.63 2.38
N TYR A 195 15.68 18.68 2.47
CA TYR A 195 14.88 18.96 3.66
C TYR A 195 13.81 17.88 3.95
N LEU A 196 13.42 17.10 2.94
CA LEU A 196 12.45 16.00 3.10
C LEU A 196 13.07 14.74 3.72
N LEU A 197 14.40 14.65 3.75
CA LEU A 197 15.17 13.51 4.26
C LEU A 197 15.62 13.77 5.71
N ALA A 198 14.72 13.52 6.66
CA ALA A 198 14.93 13.85 8.07
C ALA A 198 15.89 12.90 8.82
N TYR A 199 16.27 11.76 8.22
CA TYR A 199 16.96 10.67 8.92
C TYR A 199 18.25 10.18 8.23
N ASP A 200 18.87 9.15 8.81
CA ASP A 200 20.16 8.59 8.39
C ASP A 200 20.03 7.75 7.11
N VAL A 201 20.12 8.43 5.97
CA VAL A 201 20.06 7.84 4.62
C VAL A 201 21.21 6.86 4.34
N ALA A 202 22.32 6.90 5.09
CA ALA A 202 23.50 6.09 4.79
C ALA A 202 23.26 4.59 5.00
N LYS A 203 22.23 4.23 5.78
CA LYS A 203 21.85 2.84 6.08
C LYS A 203 20.82 2.27 5.11
N GLU A 204 20.29 3.08 4.20
CA GLU A 204 19.15 2.73 3.34
C GLU A 204 19.58 2.16 2.00
N TYR A 205 20.20 0.98 2.02
CA TYR A 205 20.69 0.31 0.80
C TYR A 205 19.58 -0.31 -0.05
N ARG A 206 18.43 -0.63 0.54
CA ARG A 206 17.36 -1.37 -0.13
C ARG A 206 16.11 -0.51 -0.27
N ILE A 207 15.45 -0.63 -1.42
CA ILE A 207 14.14 -0.04 -1.61
C ILE A 207 13.08 -1.03 -1.14
N ASN A 208 12.26 -0.54 -0.24
CA ASN A 208 11.28 -1.34 0.47
C ASN A 208 9.92 -1.42 -0.24
N CYS A 209 9.72 -0.68 -1.33
CA CYS A 209 8.45 -0.63 -2.08
C CYS A 209 8.61 -1.30 -3.46
N ALA A 210 7.65 -2.13 -3.86
CA ALA A 210 7.76 -2.97 -5.05
C ALA A 210 7.83 -2.20 -6.38
N ILE A 211 6.92 -1.25 -6.64
CA ILE A 211 6.95 -0.48 -7.91
C ILE A 211 8.17 0.47 -7.97
N PRO A 212 8.45 1.27 -6.92
CA PRO A 212 9.61 2.16 -6.91
C PRO A 212 10.94 1.40 -7.06
N LEU A 213 11.07 0.22 -6.45
CA LEU A 213 12.22 -0.68 -6.62
C LEU A 213 12.43 -1.05 -8.09
N VAL A 214 11.38 -1.53 -8.77
CA VAL A 214 11.45 -1.95 -10.18
C VAL A 214 11.85 -0.78 -11.08
N LEU A 215 11.32 0.42 -10.82
CA LEU A 215 11.66 1.60 -11.62
C LEU A 215 13.10 2.06 -11.39
N PHE A 216 13.57 2.11 -10.15
CA PHE A 216 14.90 2.62 -9.84
C PHE A 216 16.01 1.63 -10.22
N GLU A 217 15.87 0.37 -9.84
CA GLU A 217 16.94 -0.62 -10.05
C GLU A 217 17.01 -1.09 -11.52
N LEU A 218 15.87 -1.24 -12.19
CA LEU A 218 15.80 -1.75 -13.57
C LEU A 218 15.57 -0.66 -14.62
N GLY A 219 15.23 0.56 -14.22
CA GLY A 219 14.96 1.64 -15.17
C GLY A 219 13.83 1.28 -16.14
N ILE A 220 14.01 1.66 -17.41
CA ILE A 220 13.07 1.35 -18.51
C ILE A 220 12.85 -0.16 -18.66
N ALA A 221 13.85 -0.99 -18.36
CA ALA A 221 13.73 -2.45 -18.45
C ALA A 221 12.75 -3.01 -17.40
N GLY A 222 12.39 -2.25 -16.36
CA GLY A 222 11.35 -2.58 -15.39
C GLY A 222 9.92 -2.30 -15.85
N LEU A 223 9.72 -1.40 -16.83
CA LEU A 223 8.38 -1.02 -17.32
C LEU A 223 7.53 -2.18 -17.84
N PRO A 224 8.07 -3.20 -18.53
CA PRO A 224 7.31 -4.38 -18.92
C PRO A 224 6.60 -5.08 -17.76
N VAL A 225 7.20 -5.11 -16.55
CA VAL A 225 6.58 -5.72 -15.36
C VAL A 225 5.30 -4.98 -14.98
N ILE A 226 5.38 -3.65 -14.88
CA ILE A 226 4.25 -2.78 -14.56
C ILE A 226 3.19 -2.84 -15.66
N TYR A 227 3.62 -2.83 -16.92
CA TYR A 227 2.74 -2.93 -18.08
C TYR A 227 1.94 -4.24 -18.09
N ILE A 228 2.58 -5.38 -17.84
CA ILE A 228 1.90 -6.70 -17.79
C ILE A 228 0.83 -6.71 -16.68
N LEU A 229 1.13 -6.14 -15.51
CA LEU A 229 0.17 -6.02 -14.41
C LEU A 229 -1.10 -5.27 -14.86
N PHE A 230 -0.95 -4.07 -15.39
CA PHE A 230 -2.12 -3.27 -15.79
C PHE A 230 -2.83 -3.83 -17.02
N LYS A 231 -2.10 -4.40 -17.99
CA LYS A 231 -2.68 -5.06 -19.17
C LYS A 231 -3.57 -6.23 -18.79
N THR A 232 -3.11 -7.10 -17.87
CA THR A 232 -3.89 -8.27 -17.44
C THR A 232 -5.15 -7.85 -16.69
N LEU A 233 -5.04 -6.88 -15.78
CA LEU A 233 -6.18 -6.33 -15.04
C LEU A 233 -7.19 -5.62 -15.95
N TYR A 234 -6.73 -4.83 -16.90
CA TYR A 234 -7.59 -4.21 -17.91
C TYR A 234 -8.31 -5.28 -18.75
N GLY A 235 -7.60 -6.34 -19.15
CA GLY A 235 -8.16 -7.49 -19.84
C GLY A 235 -9.26 -8.20 -19.03
N LEU A 236 -9.04 -8.40 -17.74
CA LEU A 236 -10.06 -8.94 -16.81
C LEU A 236 -11.25 -7.98 -16.66
N SER A 237 -11.02 -6.67 -16.74
CA SER A 237 -12.11 -5.68 -16.67
C SER A 237 -13.12 -5.82 -17.81
N LYS A 238 -12.66 -6.19 -19.01
CA LYS A 238 -13.55 -6.48 -20.15
C LYS A 238 -14.40 -7.73 -19.97
N ARG A 239 -14.08 -8.57 -18.97
CA ARG A 239 -14.74 -9.85 -18.68
C ARG A 239 -15.66 -9.78 -17.46
N GLY A 240 -16.04 -8.58 -17.03
CA GLY A 240 -16.98 -8.36 -15.92
C GLY A 240 -16.34 -8.32 -14.52
N TYR A 241 -15.01 -8.37 -14.43
CA TYR A 241 -14.29 -8.05 -13.19
C TYR A 241 -14.12 -6.53 -13.04
N ASN A 242 -13.95 -6.04 -11.83
CA ASN A 242 -13.58 -4.66 -11.56
C ASN A 242 -12.05 -4.50 -11.59
N GLY A 243 -11.44 -4.80 -12.74
CA GLY A 243 -9.99 -4.78 -12.93
C GLY A 243 -9.34 -3.42 -12.60
N LEU A 244 -10.04 -2.32 -12.87
CA LEU A 244 -9.60 -0.97 -12.50
C LEU A 244 -9.44 -0.82 -10.98
N LEU A 245 -10.43 -1.25 -10.19
CA LEU A 245 -10.38 -1.15 -8.74
C LEU A 245 -9.23 -1.99 -8.17
N CYS A 246 -9.12 -3.24 -8.62
CA CYS A 246 -8.02 -4.12 -8.22
C CYS A 246 -6.66 -3.53 -8.59
N GLY A 247 -6.53 -2.93 -9.78
CA GLY A 247 -5.28 -2.30 -10.21
C GLY A 247 -4.89 -1.09 -9.41
N VAL A 248 -5.84 -0.20 -9.11
CA VAL A 248 -5.58 0.97 -8.27
C VAL A 248 -5.20 0.55 -6.85
N ILE A 249 -5.90 -0.43 -6.25
CA ILE A 249 -5.54 -0.93 -4.92
C ILE A 249 -4.15 -1.58 -4.94
N LEU A 250 -3.85 -2.46 -5.91
CA LEU A 250 -2.53 -3.11 -6.01
C LEU A 250 -1.43 -2.07 -6.20
N PHE A 251 -1.63 -1.06 -7.04
CA PHE A 251 -0.67 0.02 -7.27
C PHE A 251 -0.30 0.73 -5.97
N PHE A 252 -1.31 1.18 -5.21
CA PHE A 252 -1.07 1.85 -3.94
C PHE A 252 -0.46 0.92 -2.87
N MET A 253 -0.88 -0.35 -2.81
CA MET A 253 -0.24 -1.31 -1.89
C MET A 253 1.23 -1.57 -2.26
N MET A 254 1.58 -1.58 -3.55
CA MET A 254 2.96 -1.73 -4.02
C MET A 254 3.81 -0.46 -3.91
N LEU A 255 3.20 0.70 -3.67
CA LEU A 255 3.88 1.94 -3.26
C LEU A 255 4.14 1.99 -1.75
N ASN A 256 3.47 1.14 -0.96
CA ASN A 256 3.75 0.99 0.46
C ASN A 256 4.98 0.11 0.68
N ASN A 257 5.48 0.07 1.92
CA ASN A 257 6.64 -0.72 2.33
C ASN A 257 6.35 -2.22 2.23
N MET A 258 6.49 -2.74 1.02
CA MET A 258 6.36 -4.14 0.65
C MET A 258 7.37 -4.49 -0.45
N PRO A 259 8.38 -5.33 -0.18
CA PRO A 259 9.40 -5.67 -1.15
C PRO A 259 8.83 -6.60 -2.24
N PHE A 260 9.31 -6.42 -3.48
CA PHE A 260 8.88 -7.24 -4.62
C PHE A 260 9.18 -8.74 -4.43
N SER A 261 10.22 -9.08 -3.66
CA SER A 261 10.61 -10.46 -3.32
C SER A 261 9.63 -11.19 -2.41
N GLN A 262 8.62 -10.51 -1.88
CA GLN A 262 7.62 -11.14 -1.02
C GLN A 262 6.70 -12.06 -1.82
N ALA A 263 6.65 -13.35 -1.47
CA ALA A 263 6.01 -14.42 -2.24
C ALA A 263 4.59 -14.15 -2.76
N ILE A 264 3.78 -13.38 -2.02
CA ILE A 264 2.41 -13.05 -2.42
C ILE A 264 2.36 -12.17 -3.68
N LEU A 265 3.34 -11.31 -3.93
CA LEU A 265 3.38 -10.47 -5.15
C LEU A 265 3.65 -11.32 -6.40
N PRO A 266 4.73 -12.14 -6.49
CA PRO A 266 4.91 -13.07 -7.60
C PRO A 266 3.70 -14.00 -7.80
N PHE A 267 3.07 -14.45 -6.72
CA PHE A 267 1.84 -15.23 -6.81
C PHE A 267 0.69 -14.46 -7.47
N ILE A 268 0.43 -13.20 -7.07
CA ILE A 268 -0.59 -12.35 -7.70
C ILE A 268 -0.28 -12.15 -9.18
N TYR A 269 0.97 -11.87 -9.54
CA TYR A 269 1.38 -11.72 -10.94
C TYR A 269 1.11 -13.01 -11.74
N GLY A 270 1.54 -14.16 -11.23
CA GLY A 270 1.28 -15.46 -11.86
C GLY A 270 -0.21 -15.76 -12.00
N ASN A 271 -0.99 -15.49 -10.96
CA ASN A 271 -2.44 -15.69 -10.95
C ASN A 271 -3.15 -14.79 -11.96
N LEU A 272 -2.78 -13.52 -12.07
CA LEU A 272 -3.34 -12.59 -13.06
C LEU A 272 -3.04 -13.02 -14.49
N ILE A 273 -1.81 -13.46 -14.78
CA ILE A 273 -1.42 -13.98 -16.09
C ILE A 273 -2.20 -15.26 -16.40
N TYR A 274 -2.34 -16.17 -15.44
CA TYR A 274 -3.11 -17.40 -15.57
C TYR A 274 -4.58 -17.11 -15.89
N LEU A 275 -5.25 -16.28 -15.08
CA LEU A 275 -6.65 -15.91 -15.30
C LEU A 275 -6.85 -15.16 -16.63
N TYR A 276 -5.90 -14.32 -17.01
CA TYR A 276 -5.94 -13.64 -18.30
C TYR A 276 -5.90 -14.63 -19.48
N ARG A 277 -5.07 -15.68 -19.39
CA ARG A 277 -4.96 -16.74 -20.41
C ARG A 277 -6.15 -17.71 -20.41
N VAL A 278 -6.52 -18.27 -19.27
CA VAL A 278 -7.57 -19.30 -19.16
C VAL A 278 -8.94 -18.74 -19.51
N ASN A 279 -9.31 -17.59 -18.94
CA ASN A 279 -10.57 -16.92 -19.29
C ASN A 279 -10.51 -16.26 -20.68
N GLY A 280 -9.41 -16.40 -21.42
CA GLY A 280 -9.23 -15.97 -22.81
C GLY A 280 -9.63 -17.02 -23.85
N ARG A 281 -9.94 -18.26 -23.42
CA ARG A 281 -10.64 -19.22 -24.28
C ARG A 281 -12.14 -19.01 -24.09
N PRO A 282 -12.94 -18.79 -25.15
CA PRO A 282 -14.39 -18.75 -25.00
C PRO A 282 -14.82 -20.06 -24.34
N TYR A 283 -15.56 -19.95 -23.24
CA TYR A 283 -16.24 -21.09 -22.63
C TYR A 283 -17.15 -21.69 -23.70
N LYS A 284 -16.75 -22.83 -24.26
CA LYS A 284 -17.64 -23.70 -25.01
C LYS A 284 -18.30 -24.61 -23.98
N PRO A 285 -19.56 -24.39 -23.60
CA PRO A 285 -20.31 -25.47 -22.98
C PRO A 285 -20.37 -26.61 -23.99
N ASN A 286 -19.85 -27.77 -23.60
CA ASN A 286 -20.26 -29.04 -24.21
C ASN A 286 -21.60 -29.43 -23.60
#